data_AF-A0A1R3J7E4-F1
#
_entry.id   AF-A0A1R3J7E4-F1
#
_cell.length_a   1.000
_cell.length_b   1.000
_cell.length_c   1.000
_cell.angle_alpha   90.00
_cell.angle_beta   90.00
_cell.angle_gamma   90.00
#
_symmetry.space_group_name_H-M   'P 1'
#
loop_
_entity.id
_entity.type
_entity.pdbx_description
1 polymer ?
#
loop_
_entity_poly.entity_id
_entity_poly.type
_entity_poly.pdbx_seq_one_letter_code
_entity_poly.pdbx_strand_id
1 'polypeptide(L)'
;MEAQSQQEEQSVSLQDCLKLLKGERDEQRLAGLLLVTKFCKGDDLVSLRTIYDAVGPRFLDRLLRTGLGKGVVSSGNGENRDAYLQLSVTVLSAFCRVNEIASSQEMVSKIPMIIEVMSKESGLPVLEECYEFLYLVSAASEDGVTALYESGGLKLLSSQMSTLPDGSHLMELAMKLVQLMLRKLSLGIMKNDHLLELSIIVAVIARQFALLQNALKFEALHILSAIFSSDYSTSLHDACRVIPNENWANHVRDGVAAILQNRVAPAEKFEALILAESMVSIMGEGWLIGQINLPNVEDPIPADRCLLLVLESSRVEVAVLLNEIAYSKYEASNSSSSSAESINSKQQKVTIAFSLVEKIIKLISNIGETEGAGSPIDEGTFTKVIKGLNETIGVVLEYLQDAKEHGQKRGNDLLASVRLVGSYLAEAPVACEEKIKELLGYMLSVEGEDESRLWTAL
;
A
#
# COMPACT_ATOMS: atom_id res chain seq x y z
N MET A 1 4.69 -25.69 -73.67
CA MET A 1 3.63 -24.66 -73.54
C MET A 1 2.71 -25.15 -72.43
N GLU A 2 2.96 -24.71 -71.21
CA GLU A 2 1.98 -24.73 -70.12
C GLU A 2 2.46 -23.70 -69.11
N ALA A 3 1.61 -22.70 -68.87
CA ALA A 3 1.90 -21.50 -68.12
C ALA A 3 1.74 -21.78 -66.63
N GLN A 4 2.80 -21.58 -65.85
CA GLN A 4 2.70 -21.37 -64.41
C GLN A 4 2.44 -19.89 -64.16
N SER A 5 1.19 -19.57 -63.83
CA SER A 5 0.79 -18.33 -63.20
C SER A 5 1.32 -18.31 -61.77
N GLN A 6 2.42 -17.58 -61.53
CA GLN A 6 2.81 -17.14 -60.20
C GLN A 6 1.93 -15.96 -59.79
N GLN A 7 1.00 -16.20 -58.88
CA GLN A 7 0.42 -15.14 -58.05
C GLN A 7 1.50 -14.74 -57.03
N GLU A 8 2.13 -13.59 -57.24
CA GLU A 8 2.86 -12.90 -56.17
C GLU A 8 1.83 -12.34 -55.18
N GLU A 9 1.63 -13.01 -54.05
CA GLU A 9 1.12 -12.37 -52.84
C GLU A 9 2.14 -11.29 -52.45
N GLN A 10 1.87 -10.03 -52.83
CA GLN A 10 2.62 -8.87 -52.35
C GLN A 10 2.45 -8.79 -50.83
N SER A 11 3.47 -9.20 -50.08
CA SER A 11 3.54 -9.00 -48.65
C SER A 11 3.60 -7.50 -48.37
N VAL A 12 2.54 -6.95 -47.79
CA VAL A 12 2.48 -5.54 -47.37
C VAL A 12 3.65 -5.28 -46.42
N SER A 13 4.46 -4.25 -46.69
CA SER A 13 5.61 -3.90 -45.85
C SER A 13 5.23 -2.91 -44.73
N LEU A 14 6.00 -2.88 -43.64
CA LEU A 14 5.87 -1.87 -42.58
C LEU A 14 5.97 -0.43 -43.14
N GLN A 15 6.78 -0.24 -44.18
CA GLN A 15 6.96 1.05 -44.84
C GLN A 15 5.71 1.50 -45.59
N ASP A 16 4.94 0.58 -46.17
CA ASP A 16 3.66 0.90 -46.81
C ASP A 16 2.56 1.18 -45.78
N CYS A 17 2.61 0.52 -44.61
CA CYS A 17 1.76 0.88 -43.48
C CYS A 17 2.03 2.31 -42.99
N LEU A 18 3.30 2.70 -42.84
CA LEU A 18 3.68 4.07 -42.44
C LEU A 18 3.23 5.13 -43.44
N LYS A 19 3.17 4.82 -44.74
CA LYS A 19 2.61 5.74 -45.75
C LYS A 19 1.10 5.94 -45.56
N LEU A 20 0.36 4.86 -45.27
CA LEU A 20 -1.08 4.93 -44.99
C LEU A 20 -1.36 5.75 -43.73
N LEU A 21 -0.57 5.56 -42.68
CA LEU A 21 -0.66 6.32 -41.42
C LEU A 21 -0.42 7.83 -41.59
N LYS A 22 0.47 8.20 -42.52
CA LYS A 22 0.75 9.59 -42.89
C LYS A 22 -0.24 10.17 -43.92
N GLY A 23 -1.25 9.39 -44.33
CA GLY A 23 -2.26 9.82 -45.31
C GLY A 23 -3.03 11.05 -44.85
N GLU A 24 -3.62 11.79 -45.79
CA GLU A 24 -4.39 13.00 -45.49
C GLU A 24 -5.79 12.68 -44.95
N ARG A 25 -6.33 11.51 -45.33
CA ARG A 25 -7.68 11.07 -44.98
C ARG A 25 -7.69 10.12 -43.78
N ASP A 26 -8.69 10.28 -42.91
CA ASP A 26 -8.83 9.45 -41.71
C ASP A 26 -9.07 7.96 -42.05
N GLU A 27 -9.68 7.64 -43.19
CA GLU A 27 -9.85 6.24 -43.62
C GLU A 27 -8.50 5.58 -43.96
N GLN A 28 -7.55 6.34 -44.52
CA GLN A 28 -6.20 5.82 -44.82
C GLN A 28 -5.43 5.55 -43.53
N ARG A 29 -5.54 6.45 -42.55
CA ARG A 29 -4.90 6.31 -41.24
C ARG A 29 -5.48 5.13 -40.46
N LEU A 30 -6.81 4.98 -40.51
CA LEU A 30 -7.51 3.85 -39.90
C LEU A 30 -7.06 2.51 -40.52
N ALA A 31 -7.00 2.42 -41.85
CA ALA A 31 -6.50 1.24 -42.54
C ALA A 31 -5.04 0.94 -42.17
N GLY A 32 -4.20 1.97 -42.07
CA GLY A 32 -2.82 1.84 -41.59
C GLY A 32 -2.74 1.29 -40.18
N LEU A 33 -3.55 1.79 -39.23
CA LEU A 33 -3.57 1.32 -37.84
C LEU A 33 -4.03 -0.14 -37.72
N LEU A 34 -5.04 -0.54 -38.49
CA LEU A 34 -5.49 -1.93 -38.50
C LEU A 34 -4.40 -2.87 -39.05
N LEU A 35 -3.62 -2.42 -40.03
CA LEU A 35 -2.51 -3.19 -40.59
C LEU A 35 -1.32 -3.29 -39.63
N VAL A 36 -1.04 -2.25 -38.83
CA VAL A 36 0.05 -2.24 -37.84
C VAL A 36 -0.03 -3.42 -36.87
N THR A 37 -1.23 -3.86 -36.51
CA THR A 37 -1.43 -5.03 -35.63
C THR A 37 -0.82 -6.33 -36.17
N LYS A 38 -0.57 -6.41 -37.49
CA LYS A 38 0.09 -7.55 -38.15
C LYS A 38 1.63 -7.49 -38.12
N PHE A 39 2.20 -6.31 -37.91
CA PHE A 39 3.64 -6.07 -38.07
C PHE A 39 4.36 -5.79 -36.76
N CYS A 40 3.66 -5.29 -35.74
CA CYS A 40 4.26 -4.91 -34.48
C CYS A 40 3.79 -5.84 -33.36
N LYS A 41 4.75 -6.42 -32.64
CA LYS A 41 4.50 -6.99 -31.32
C LYS A 41 4.36 -5.85 -30.32
N GLY A 42 3.48 -6.00 -29.33
CA GLY A 42 3.16 -4.95 -28.37
C GLY A 42 4.32 -4.43 -27.51
N ASP A 43 5.50 -5.03 -27.60
CA ASP A 43 6.71 -4.67 -26.83
C ASP A 43 7.82 -4.05 -27.70
N ASP A 44 7.59 -3.87 -29.01
CA ASP A 44 8.54 -3.18 -29.89
C ASP A 44 8.39 -1.66 -29.75
N LEU A 45 9.05 -1.12 -28.71
CA LEU A 45 8.99 0.30 -28.35
C LEU A 45 9.46 1.23 -29.49
N VAL A 46 10.43 0.78 -30.30
CA VAL A 46 10.96 1.57 -31.43
C VAL A 46 9.93 1.67 -32.54
N SER A 47 9.28 0.56 -32.88
CA SER A 47 8.19 0.57 -33.86
C SER A 47 6.98 1.35 -33.35
N LEU A 48 6.58 1.18 -32.09
CA LEU A 48 5.47 1.93 -31.47
C LEU A 48 5.71 3.44 -31.56
N ARG A 49 6.94 3.89 -31.26
CA ARG A 49 7.31 5.31 -31.40
C ARG A 49 7.17 5.78 -32.83
N THR A 50 7.72 5.03 -33.79
CA THR A 50 7.68 5.37 -35.21
C THR A 50 6.24 5.45 -35.74
N ILE A 51 5.37 4.54 -35.29
CA ILE A 51 3.95 4.51 -35.64
C ILE A 51 3.20 5.70 -35.04
N TYR A 52 3.43 6.00 -33.77
CA TYR A 52 2.81 7.15 -33.11
C TYR A 52 3.15 8.47 -33.83
N ASP A 53 4.43 8.68 -34.16
CA ASP A 53 4.90 9.86 -34.91
C ASP A 53 4.27 9.92 -36.32
N ALA A 54 3.95 8.77 -36.93
CA ALA A 54 3.29 8.70 -38.24
C ALA A 54 1.77 8.98 -38.19
N VAL A 55 1.07 8.50 -37.15
CA VAL A 55 -0.38 8.67 -36.96
C VAL A 55 -0.73 10.13 -36.64
N GLY A 56 0.04 10.70 -35.71
CA GLY A 56 -0.15 12.04 -35.18
C GLY A 56 -1.31 12.16 -34.15
N PRO A 57 -1.16 13.03 -33.14
CA PRO A 57 -2.04 13.06 -31.97
C PRO A 57 -3.44 13.60 -32.25
N ARG A 58 -3.59 14.46 -33.27
CA ARG A 58 -4.90 14.98 -33.68
C ARG A 58 -5.83 13.88 -34.21
N PHE A 59 -5.26 12.87 -34.86
CA PHE A 59 -6.05 11.74 -35.34
C PHE A 59 -6.55 10.89 -34.17
N LEU A 60 -5.67 10.60 -33.20
CA LEU A 60 -6.02 9.84 -31.99
C LEU A 60 -7.12 10.53 -31.17
N ASP A 61 -7.05 11.85 -31.02
CA ASP A 61 -8.10 12.63 -30.34
C ASP A 61 -9.45 12.53 -31.07
N ARG A 62 -9.47 12.66 -32.41
CA ARG A 62 -10.69 12.49 -33.20
C ARG A 62 -11.26 11.08 -33.12
N LEU A 63 -10.39 10.07 -33.16
CA LEU A 63 -10.78 8.66 -33.09
C LEU A 63 -11.48 8.37 -31.75
N LEU A 64 -10.86 8.77 -30.64
CA LEU A 64 -11.44 8.61 -29.29
C LEU A 64 -12.76 9.38 -29.16
N ARG A 65 -12.82 10.65 -29.57
CA ARG A 65 -14.06 11.45 -29.53
C ARG A 65 -15.19 10.85 -30.39
N THR A 66 -14.84 10.25 -31.53
CA THR A 66 -15.82 9.57 -32.40
C THR A 66 -16.39 8.34 -31.70
N GLY A 67 -15.52 7.53 -31.06
CA GLY A 67 -15.94 6.41 -30.21
C GLY A 67 -16.85 6.82 -29.06
N LEU A 68 -16.53 7.92 -28.36
CA LEU A 68 -17.38 8.48 -27.29
C LEU A 68 -18.68 9.13 -27.80
N GLY A 69 -18.88 9.20 -29.11
CA GLY A 69 -20.03 9.87 -29.70
C GLY A 69 -20.04 11.39 -29.55
N LYS A 70 -18.88 11.99 -29.31
CA LYS A 70 -18.67 13.46 -29.19
C LYS A 70 -18.13 14.08 -30.49
N GLY A 71 -18.17 13.33 -31.59
CA GLY A 71 -17.75 13.78 -32.92
C GLY A 71 -18.79 14.64 -33.65
N VAL A 72 -18.33 15.40 -34.65
CA VAL A 72 -19.13 16.35 -35.45
C VAL A 72 -20.26 15.68 -36.24
N VAL A 73 -20.14 14.37 -36.51
CA VAL A 73 -21.13 13.57 -37.26
C VAL A 73 -21.72 12.49 -36.35
N SER A 74 -22.60 12.89 -35.43
CA SER A 74 -23.19 11.98 -34.42
C SER A 74 -24.33 11.09 -34.93
N SER A 75 -24.35 10.75 -36.23
CA SER A 75 -25.48 10.08 -36.90
C SER A 75 -25.22 8.61 -37.27
N GLY A 76 -24.13 7.99 -36.82
CA GLY A 76 -23.78 6.60 -37.13
C GLY A 76 -24.39 5.56 -36.19
N ASN A 77 -24.68 4.36 -36.72
CA ASN A 77 -25.08 3.16 -35.95
C ASN A 77 -24.13 2.90 -34.75
N GLY A 78 -24.70 2.51 -33.61
CA GLY A 78 -23.96 2.27 -32.36
C GLY A 78 -22.78 1.30 -32.49
N GLU A 79 -22.93 0.23 -33.27
CA GLU A 79 -21.88 -0.80 -33.48
C GLU A 79 -20.57 -0.23 -34.05
N ASN A 80 -20.64 0.79 -34.90
CA ASN A 80 -19.44 1.42 -35.45
C ASN A 80 -18.72 2.28 -34.40
N ARG A 81 -19.47 2.89 -33.47
CA ARG A 81 -18.90 3.71 -32.40
C ARG A 81 -18.07 2.85 -31.44
N ASP A 82 -18.60 1.69 -31.07
CA ASP A 82 -17.92 0.77 -30.15
C ASP A 82 -16.61 0.25 -30.75
N ALA A 83 -16.61 -0.07 -32.06
CA ALA A 83 -15.39 -0.46 -32.77
C ALA A 83 -14.34 0.66 -32.80
N TYR A 84 -14.74 1.91 -33.02
CA TYR A 84 -13.83 3.06 -32.96
C TYR A 84 -13.31 3.30 -31.54
N LEU A 85 -14.17 3.16 -30.53
CA LEU A 85 -13.79 3.30 -29.14
C LEU A 85 -12.77 2.23 -28.75
N GLN A 86 -13.05 0.96 -29.04
CA GLN A 86 -12.15 -0.15 -28.77
C GLN A 86 -10.79 0.07 -29.43
N LEU A 87 -10.76 0.36 -30.74
CA LEU A 87 -9.52 0.64 -31.43
C LEU A 87 -8.76 1.82 -30.82
N SER A 88 -9.47 2.89 -30.44
CA SER A 88 -8.84 4.07 -29.86
C SER A 88 -8.16 3.77 -28.52
N VAL A 89 -8.84 3.05 -27.61
CA VAL A 89 -8.32 2.72 -26.28
C VAL A 89 -7.15 1.76 -26.41
N THR A 90 -7.29 0.70 -27.21
CA THR A 90 -6.21 -0.28 -27.42
C THR A 90 -4.95 0.38 -28.00
N VAL A 91 -5.10 1.26 -28.99
CA VAL A 91 -3.97 1.99 -29.59
C VAL A 91 -3.34 2.97 -28.61
N LEU A 92 -4.15 3.69 -27.83
CA LEU A 92 -3.65 4.61 -26.81
C LEU A 92 -2.88 3.87 -25.70
N SER A 93 -3.42 2.76 -25.18
CA SER A 93 -2.74 1.93 -24.20
C SER A 93 -1.39 1.42 -24.73
N ALA A 94 -1.39 0.87 -25.96
CA ALA A 94 -0.18 0.37 -26.59
C ALA A 94 0.90 1.45 -26.74
N PHE A 95 0.54 2.68 -27.16
CA PHE A 95 1.50 3.77 -27.27
C PHE A 95 2.03 4.24 -25.92
N CYS A 96 1.24 4.16 -24.84
CA CYS A 96 1.69 4.53 -23.51
C CYS A 96 2.73 3.57 -22.92
N ARG A 97 3.01 2.43 -23.57
CA ARG A 97 4.17 1.59 -23.19
C ARG A 97 5.51 2.28 -23.49
N VAL A 98 5.52 3.29 -24.36
CA VAL A 98 6.67 4.17 -24.58
C VAL A 98 6.58 5.34 -23.59
N ASN A 99 7.50 5.38 -22.64
CA ASN A 99 7.47 6.32 -21.52
C ASN A 99 7.39 7.79 -21.95
N GLU A 100 8.13 8.19 -23.00
CA GLU A 100 8.12 9.57 -23.51
C GLU A 100 6.77 9.96 -24.13
N ILE A 101 5.99 8.99 -24.61
CA ILE A 101 4.64 9.22 -25.11
C ILE A 101 3.67 9.31 -23.93
N ALA A 102 3.78 8.38 -22.97
CA ALA A 102 2.93 8.34 -21.78
C ALA A 102 3.03 9.62 -20.94
N SER A 103 4.23 10.19 -20.81
CA SER A 103 4.47 11.43 -20.06
C SER A 103 4.04 12.70 -20.80
N SER A 104 3.51 12.60 -22.02
CA SER A 104 3.14 13.77 -22.82
C SER A 104 1.84 14.41 -22.33
N GLN A 105 1.75 15.74 -22.44
CA GLN A 105 0.52 16.49 -22.14
C GLN A 105 -0.69 16.02 -22.96
N GLU A 106 -0.43 15.47 -24.15
CA GLU A 106 -1.46 14.92 -25.01
C GLU A 106 -2.11 13.69 -24.38
N MET A 107 -1.34 12.77 -23.79
CA MET A 107 -1.87 11.60 -23.10
C MET A 107 -2.52 11.96 -21.77
N VAL A 108 -1.90 12.85 -20.99
CA VAL A 108 -2.50 13.38 -19.75
C VAL A 108 -3.90 13.97 -20.02
N SER A 109 -4.05 14.73 -21.12
CA SER A 109 -5.35 15.31 -21.51
C SER A 109 -6.45 14.29 -21.85
N LYS A 110 -6.13 13.00 -22.04
CA LYS A 110 -7.12 11.94 -22.34
C LYS A 110 -7.65 11.24 -21.10
N ILE A 111 -7.01 11.36 -19.96
CA ILE A 111 -7.43 10.73 -18.69
C ILE A 111 -8.92 10.98 -18.38
N PRO A 112 -9.46 12.22 -18.44
CA PRO A 112 -10.87 12.45 -18.15
C PRO A 112 -11.82 11.70 -19.10
N MET A 113 -11.44 11.55 -20.38
CA MET A 113 -12.23 10.81 -21.37
C MET A 113 -12.20 9.30 -21.12
N ILE A 114 -11.05 8.75 -20.68
CA ILE A 114 -10.94 7.33 -20.31
C ILE A 114 -11.76 7.03 -19.05
N ILE A 115 -11.71 7.90 -18.03
CA ILE A 115 -12.59 7.76 -16.85
C ILE A 115 -14.07 7.80 -17.25
N GLU A 116 -14.45 8.72 -18.17
CA GLU A 116 -15.82 8.80 -18.67
C GLU A 116 -16.26 7.52 -19.38
N VAL A 117 -15.40 6.92 -20.19
CA VAL A 117 -15.65 5.62 -20.84
C VAL A 117 -15.92 4.55 -19.79
N MET A 118 -15.03 4.42 -18.81
CA MET A 118 -15.14 3.42 -17.75
C MET A 118 -16.35 3.63 -16.84
N SER A 119 -16.86 4.86 -16.72
CA SER A 119 -17.99 5.19 -15.85
C SER A 119 -19.36 4.90 -16.46
N LYS A 120 -19.47 4.73 -17.79
CA LYS A 120 -20.76 4.60 -18.49
C LYS A 120 -21.26 3.18 -18.65
N GLU A 121 -20.36 2.20 -18.76
CA GLU A 121 -20.69 0.84 -19.15
C GLU A 121 -20.00 -0.19 -18.27
N SER A 122 -20.77 -1.15 -17.75
CA SER A 122 -20.24 -2.31 -17.04
C SER A 122 -19.80 -3.38 -18.05
N GLY A 123 -18.65 -4.02 -17.80
CA GLY A 123 -18.16 -5.12 -18.64
C GLY A 123 -17.61 -4.69 -20.00
N LEU A 124 -16.98 -3.51 -20.08
CA LEU A 124 -16.31 -3.01 -21.29
C LEU A 124 -15.29 -4.03 -21.83
N PRO A 125 -15.33 -4.37 -23.14
CA PRO A 125 -14.34 -5.26 -23.76
C PRO A 125 -12.90 -4.74 -23.65
N VAL A 126 -12.72 -3.43 -23.47
CA VAL A 126 -11.42 -2.74 -23.36
C VAL A 126 -11.10 -2.27 -21.94
N LEU A 127 -11.70 -2.90 -20.92
CA LEU A 127 -11.49 -2.50 -19.54
C LEU A 127 -10.01 -2.58 -19.14
N GLU A 128 -9.32 -3.63 -19.57
CA GLU A 128 -7.90 -3.83 -19.28
C GLU A 128 -7.02 -2.75 -19.89
N GLU A 129 -7.24 -2.41 -21.16
CA GLU A 129 -6.50 -1.34 -21.83
C GLU A 129 -6.81 0.04 -21.24
N CYS A 130 -8.02 0.26 -20.72
CA CYS A 130 -8.33 1.47 -19.97
C CYS A 130 -7.50 1.56 -18.67
N TYR A 131 -7.44 0.49 -17.87
CA TYR A 131 -6.63 0.45 -16.65
C TYR A 131 -5.13 0.59 -16.97
N GLU A 132 -4.64 -0.10 -18.00
CA GLU A 132 -3.25 -0.05 -18.45
C GLU A 132 -2.90 1.37 -18.90
N PHE A 133 -3.74 2.02 -19.71
CA PHE A 133 -3.56 3.43 -20.10
C PHE A 133 -3.47 4.35 -18.88
N LEU A 134 -4.44 4.27 -17.96
CA LEU A 134 -4.46 5.13 -16.77
C LEU A 134 -3.21 4.92 -15.92
N TYR A 135 -2.78 3.66 -15.75
CA TYR A 135 -1.58 3.32 -14.99
C TYR A 135 -0.32 3.86 -15.64
N LEU A 136 -0.11 3.59 -16.94
CA LEU A 136 1.11 3.98 -17.65
C LEU A 136 1.27 5.51 -17.70
N VAL A 137 0.21 6.26 -17.98
CA VAL A 137 0.25 7.73 -18.02
C VAL A 137 0.50 8.30 -16.62
N SER A 138 -0.16 7.76 -15.59
CA SER A 138 0.02 8.22 -14.20
C SER A 138 1.39 7.87 -13.64
N ALA A 139 1.96 6.72 -14.02
CA ALA A 139 3.31 6.31 -13.62
C ALA A 139 4.40 7.15 -14.29
N ALA A 140 4.14 7.64 -15.51
CA ALA A 140 5.08 8.43 -16.30
C ALA A 140 5.03 9.94 -16.01
N SER A 141 4.00 10.45 -15.34
CA SER A 141 3.78 11.89 -15.15
C SER A 141 2.99 12.24 -13.88
N GLU A 142 3.52 13.16 -13.07
CA GLU A 142 2.84 13.76 -11.91
C GLU A 142 1.57 14.54 -12.32
N ASP A 143 1.59 15.19 -13.50
CA ASP A 143 0.40 15.81 -14.08
C ASP A 143 -0.66 14.74 -14.44
N GLY A 144 -0.21 13.53 -14.81
CA GLY A 144 -1.06 12.36 -15.03
C GLY A 144 -1.79 11.93 -13.76
N VAL A 145 -1.06 11.75 -12.65
CA VAL A 145 -1.66 11.46 -11.32
C VAL A 145 -2.64 12.56 -10.93
N THR A 146 -2.28 13.82 -11.23
CA THR A 146 -3.13 14.98 -10.97
C THR A 146 -4.45 14.94 -11.71
N ALA A 147 -4.38 14.75 -13.03
CA ALA A 147 -5.56 14.66 -13.88
C ALA A 147 -6.44 13.46 -13.49
N LEU A 148 -5.85 12.31 -13.15
CA LEU A 148 -6.58 11.12 -12.70
C LEU A 148 -7.38 11.42 -11.43
N TYR A 149 -6.73 12.04 -10.45
CA TYR A 149 -7.35 12.39 -9.19
C TYR A 149 -8.51 13.40 -9.38
N GLU A 150 -8.24 14.51 -10.06
CA GLU A 150 -9.22 15.59 -10.29
C GLU A 150 -10.40 15.17 -11.15
N SER A 151 -10.21 14.17 -12.03
CA SER A 151 -11.25 13.63 -12.89
C SER A 151 -12.12 12.57 -12.22
N GLY A 152 -11.90 12.28 -10.94
CA GLY A 152 -12.71 11.31 -10.17
C GLY A 152 -12.19 9.87 -10.23
N GLY A 153 -10.88 9.66 -10.47
CA GLY A 153 -10.26 8.33 -10.51
C GLY A 153 -10.51 7.51 -9.24
N LEU A 154 -10.51 8.16 -8.06
CA LEU A 154 -10.80 7.46 -6.81
C LEU A 154 -12.24 6.94 -6.71
N LYS A 155 -13.21 7.72 -7.21
CA LYS A 155 -14.62 7.32 -7.27
C LYS A 155 -14.84 6.17 -8.26
N LEU A 156 -14.11 6.19 -9.37
CA LEU A 156 -14.10 5.09 -10.32
C LEU A 156 -13.60 3.81 -9.65
N LEU A 157 -12.42 3.87 -9.01
CA LEU A 157 -11.82 2.71 -8.34
C LEU A 157 -12.72 2.16 -7.21
N SER A 158 -13.26 3.02 -6.35
CA SER A 158 -14.12 2.57 -5.26
C SER A 158 -15.38 1.85 -5.76
N SER A 159 -15.92 2.25 -6.91
CA SER A 159 -17.08 1.60 -7.52
C SER A 159 -16.77 0.28 -8.22
N GLN A 160 -15.56 0.12 -8.77
CA GLN A 160 -15.23 -1.02 -9.64
C GLN A 160 -14.37 -2.10 -8.98
N MET A 161 -13.45 -1.74 -8.07
CA MET A 161 -12.47 -2.68 -7.53
C MET A 161 -13.12 -3.90 -6.88
N SER A 162 -14.28 -3.74 -6.23
CA SER A 162 -15.02 -4.84 -5.60
C SER A 162 -15.56 -5.89 -6.58
N THR A 163 -15.64 -5.54 -7.87
CA THR A 163 -16.12 -6.43 -8.96
C THR A 163 -14.99 -7.15 -9.67
N LEU A 164 -13.74 -6.72 -9.47
CA LEU A 164 -12.57 -7.32 -10.10
C LEU A 164 -12.23 -8.66 -9.43
N PRO A 165 -11.85 -9.71 -10.18
CA PRO A 165 -11.42 -10.96 -9.58
C PRO A 165 -10.17 -10.79 -8.70
N ASP A 166 -10.16 -11.45 -7.55
CA ASP A 166 -9.03 -11.43 -6.61
C ASP A 166 -7.74 -11.90 -7.30
N GLY A 167 -6.65 -11.14 -7.15
CA GLY A 167 -5.35 -11.46 -7.75
C GLY A 167 -5.27 -11.36 -9.28
N SER A 168 -6.29 -10.83 -9.95
CA SER A 168 -6.25 -10.56 -11.40
C SER A 168 -5.29 -9.43 -11.76
N HIS A 169 -4.84 -9.39 -13.02
CA HIS A 169 -4.02 -8.28 -13.52
C HIS A 169 -4.72 -6.92 -13.40
N LEU A 170 -6.04 -6.87 -13.61
CA LEU A 170 -6.85 -5.67 -13.38
C LEU A 170 -6.81 -5.19 -11.93
N MET A 171 -6.88 -6.12 -10.97
CA MET A 171 -6.76 -5.79 -9.55
C MET A 171 -5.37 -5.23 -9.22
N GLU A 172 -4.32 -5.81 -9.79
CA GLU A 172 -2.95 -5.30 -9.67
C GLU A 172 -2.82 -3.87 -10.22
N LEU A 173 -3.32 -3.60 -11.43
CA LEU A 173 -3.31 -2.25 -12.00
C LEU A 173 -4.11 -1.26 -11.14
N ALA A 174 -5.26 -1.68 -10.62
CA ALA A 174 -6.07 -0.86 -9.73
C ALA A 174 -5.33 -0.53 -8.43
N MET A 175 -4.68 -1.49 -7.79
CA MET A 175 -3.87 -1.27 -6.58
C MET A 175 -2.69 -0.32 -6.85
N LYS A 176 -2.01 -0.48 -7.99
CA LYS A 176 -0.93 0.42 -8.40
C LYS A 176 -1.43 1.86 -8.63
N LEU A 177 -2.62 2.03 -9.22
CA LEU A 177 -3.27 3.34 -9.35
C LEU A 177 -3.62 3.96 -7.99
N VAL A 178 -4.15 3.18 -7.05
CA VAL A 178 -4.38 3.64 -5.66
C VAL A 178 -3.06 4.11 -5.04
N GLN A 179 -1.99 3.33 -5.18
CA GLN A 179 -0.68 3.70 -4.64
C GLN A 179 -0.14 5.01 -5.24
N LEU A 180 -0.27 5.21 -6.55
CA LEU A 180 0.12 6.46 -7.22
C LEU A 180 -0.70 7.66 -6.70
N MET A 181 -2.02 7.49 -6.57
CA MET A 181 -2.88 8.56 -6.04
C MET A 181 -2.58 8.86 -4.58
N LEU A 182 -2.27 7.86 -3.74
CA LEU A 182 -1.91 8.05 -2.32
C LEU A 182 -0.66 8.90 -2.14
N ARG A 183 0.35 8.74 -3.02
CA ARG A 183 1.53 9.61 -3.01
C ARG A 183 1.19 11.08 -3.29
N LYS A 184 0.12 11.33 -4.05
CA LYS A 184 -0.39 12.68 -4.25
C LYS A 184 -1.30 13.14 -3.10
N LEU A 185 -2.08 12.25 -2.50
CA LEU A 185 -2.94 12.52 -1.33
C LEU A 185 -2.12 13.04 -0.13
N SER A 186 -0.90 12.53 0.07
CA SER A 186 0.00 12.99 1.13
C SER A 186 0.58 14.39 0.93
N LEU A 187 0.45 15.01 -0.27
CA LEU A 187 0.95 16.36 -0.58
C LEU A 187 -0.06 17.49 -0.28
N GLY A 188 -1.09 17.24 0.54
CA GLY A 188 -1.85 18.30 1.22
C GLY A 188 -3.03 18.93 0.46
N ILE A 189 -3.58 18.28 -0.56
CA ILE A 189 -4.69 18.84 -1.37
C ILE A 189 -6.10 18.38 -0.90
N MET A 190 -6.19 17.63 0.20
CA MET A 190 -7.46 17.02 0.58
C MET A 190 -8.45 18.00 1.21
N LYS A 191 -9.48 18.33 0.42
CA LYS A 191 -10.83 18.51 0.96
C LYS A 191 -11.34 17.15 1.43
N ASN A 192 -12.10 17.14 2.51
CA ASN A 192 -12.65 15.97 3.21
C ASN A 192 -13.61 15.09 2.36
N ASP A 193 -13.68 15.31 1.05
CA ASP A 193 -14.77 14.89 0.16
C ASP A 193 -14.61 13.45 -0.36
N HIS A 194 -13.51 12.75 -0.02
CA HIS A 194 -13.14 11.45 -0.60
C HIS A 194 -12.88 10.32 0.41
N LEU A 195 -13.20 10.55 1.68
CA LEU A 195 -12.98 9.55 2.74
C LEU A 195 -13.85 8.30 2.55
N LEU A 196 -15.05 8.44 1.97
CA LEU A 196 -15.95 7.32 1.71
C LEU A 196 -15.39 6.41 0.60
N GLU A 197 -14.84 6.98 -0.47
CA GLU A 197 -14.22 6.21 -1.53
C GLU A 197 -12.99 5.46 -1.02
N LEU A 198 -12.15 6.12 -0.21
CA LEU A 198 -10.98 5.49 0.42
C LEU A 198 -11.39 4.34 1.35
N SER A 199 -12.45 4.51 2.16
CA SER A 199 -12.89 3.49 3.10
C SER A 199 -13.38 2.22 2.37
N ILE A 200 -14.06 2.36 1.22
CA ILE A 200 -14.43 1.25 0.35
C ILE A 200 -13.20 0.55 -0.24
N ILE A 201 -12.23 1.33 -0.74
CA ILE A 201 -10.99 0.81 -1.32
C ILE A 201 -10.20 0.03 -0.26
N VAL A 202 -10.08 0.54 0.97
CA VAL A 202 -9.46 -0.15 2.10
C VAL A 202 -10.08 -1.53 2.32
N ALA A 203 -11.41 -1.64 2.30
CA ALA A 203 -12.08 -2.92 2.49
C ALA A 203 -11.76 -3.94 1.38
N VAL A 204 -11.62 -3.48 0.13
CA VAL A 204 -11.26 -4.34 -1.01
C VAL A 204 -9.79 -4.77 -0.93
N ILE A 205 -8.88 -3.85 -0.60
CA ILE A 205 -7.43 -4.15 -0.47
C ILE A 205 -7.17 -5.05 0.74
N ALA A 206 -7.88 -4.86 1.86
CA ALA A 206 -7.81 -5.76 3.02
C ALA A 206 -8.14 -7.21 2.62
N ARG A 207 -9.16 -7.41 1.76
CA ARG A 207 -9.49 -8.74 1.23
C ARG A 207 -8.37 -9.32 0.38
N GLN A 208 -7.73 -8.53 -0.49
CA GLN A 208 -6.54 -9.00 -1.24
C GLN A 208 -5.41 -9.42 -0.29
N PHE A 209 -5.17 -8.62 0.75
CA PHE A 209 -4.15 -8.87 1.74
C PHE A 209 -4.37 -10.19 2.51
N ALA A 210 -5.63 -10.50 2.86
CA ALA A 210 -5.98 -11.77 3.50
C ALA A 210 -5.76 -12.98 2.57
N LEU A 211 -6.29 -12.90 1.34
CA LEU A 211 -6.43 -14.06 0.46
C LEU A 211 -5.19 -14.39 -0.36
N LEU A 212 -4.43 -13.38 -0.82
CA LEU A 212 -3.31 -13.60 -1.73
C LEU A 212 -2.09 -14.15 -0.99
N GLN A 213 -1.30 -14.97 -1.69
CA GLN A 213 -0.04 -15.58 -1.20
C GLN A 213 1.12 -15.33 -2.17
N ASN A 214 1.01 -14.29 -3.00
CA ASN A 214 2.01 -13.87 -3.99
C ASN A 214 2.49 -12.44 -3.70
N ALA A 215 3.28 -11.85 -4.61
CA ALA A 215 3.84 -10.51 -4.45
C ALA A 215 2.79 -9.42 -4.17
N LEU A 216 1.58 -9.54 -4.74
CA LEU A 216 0.50 -8.58 -4.54
C LEU A 216 0.03 -8.51 -3.08
N LYS A 217 0.27 -9.54 -2.27
CA LYS A 217 0.00 -9.50 -0.82
C LYS A 217 0.82 -8.40 -0.14
N PHE A 218 2.10 -8.29 -0.50
CA PHE A 218 2.99 -7.27 0.04
C PHE A 218 2.62 -5.88 -0.50
N GLU A 219 2.24 -5.78 -1.78
CA GLU A 219 1.70 -4.51 -2.30
C GLU A 219 0.44 -4.06 -1.53
N ALA A 220 -0.46 -4.98 -1.20
CA ALA A 220 -1.64 -4.69 -0.38
C ALA A 220 -1.26 -4.22 1.03
N LEU A 221 -0.28 -4.88 1.66
CA LEU A 221 0.27 -4.46 2.96
C LEU A 221 0.76 -3.02 2.91
N HIS A 222 1.65 -2.71 1.95
CA HIS A 222 2.26 -1.39 1.81
C HIS A 222 1.21 -0.29 1.55
N ILE A 223 0.19 -0.59 0.75
CA ILE A 223 -0.91 0.36 0.50
C ILE A 223 -1.72 0.61 1.77
N LEU A 224 -2.10 -0.44 2.51
CA LEU A 224 -2.85 -0.30 3.76
C LEU A 224 -2.05 0.49 4.80
N SER A 225 -0.77 0.16 5.00
CA SER A 225 0.10 0.89 5.92
C SER A 225 0.24 2.36 5.53
N ALA A 226 0.42 2.66 4.24
CA ALA A 226 0.50 4.04 3.75
C ALA A 226 -0.79 4.83 3.99
N ILE A 227 -1.96 4.19 3.82
CA ILE A 227 -3.26 4.81 4.09
C ILE A 227 -3.40 5.16 5.58
N PHE A 228 -3.10 4.21 6.48
CA PHE A 228 -3.30 4.41 7.92
C PHE A 228 -2.20 5.22 8.62
N SER A 229 -1.00 5.30 8.03
CA SER A 229 0.10 6.13 8.55
C SER A 229 0.06 7.58 8.05
N SER A 230 -0.95 7.96 7.28
CA SER A 230 -1.09 9.30 6.69
C SER A 230 -1.62 10.36 7.68
N ASP A 231 -1.41 11.64 7.37
CA ASP A 231 -1.87 12.77 8.20
C ASP A 231 -3.41 12.84 8.35
N TYR A 232 -4.16 12.24 7.42
CA TYR A 232 -5.63 12.18 7.45
C TYR A 232 -6.17 10.91 8.10
N SER A 233 -5.29 10.07 8.65
CA SER A 233 -5.62 8.82 9.36
C SER A 233 -6.77 9.01 10.34
N THR A 234 -6.73 10.05 11.18
CA THR A 234 -7.77 10.27 12.21
C THR A 234 -9.18 10.39 11.62
N SER A 235 -9.38 11.15 10.54
CA SER A 235 -10.71 11.28 9.90
C SER A 235 -11.10 10.03 9.11
N LEU A 236 -10.13 9.33 8.54
CA LEU A 236 -10.35 8.04 7.90
C LEU A 236 -10.75 6.96 8.92
N HIS A 237 -10.20 7.00 10.13
CA HIS A 237 -10.54 6.04 11.20
C HIS A 237 -12.03 6.07 11.52
N ASP A 238 -12.60 7.28 11.64
CA ASP A 238 -14.03 7.45 11.89
C ASP A 238 -14.87 6.97 10.70
N ALA A 239 -14.46 7.24 9.47
CA ALA A 239 -15.13 6.72 8.28
C ALA A 239 -15.05 5.19 8.21
N CYS A 240 -13.91 4.58 8.57
CA CYS A 240 -13.68 3.14 8.56
C CYS A 240 -14.53 2.39 9.59
N ARG A 241 -14.85 3.03 10.73
CA ARG A 241 -15.75 2.48 11.75
C ARG A 241 -17.20 2.34 11.27
N VAL A 242 -17.59 3.11 10.27
CA VAL A 242 -18.96 3.14 9.73
C VAL A 242 -19.09 2.30 8.44
N ILE A 243 -18.01 1.67 7.95
CA ILE A 243 -18.07 0.83 6.75
C ILE A 243 -19.03 -0.36 7.02
N PRO A 244 -20.08 -0.54 6.19
CA PRO A 244 -21.06 -1.62 6.37
C PRO A 244 -20.55 -3.03 6.01
N ASN A 245 -19.24 -3.23 5.94
CA ASN A 245 -18.62 -4.52 5.60
C ASN A 245 -17.86 -5.05 6.83
N GLU A 246 -18.56 -5.80 7.67
CA GLU A 246 -18.14 -6.23 9.02
C GLU A 246 -16.82 -7.03 9.07
N ASN A 247 -16.25 -7.42 7.92
CA ASN A 247 -15.09 -8.31 7.85
C ASN A 247 -13.78 -7.66 7.39
N TRP A 248 -13.73 -6.39 7.00
CA TRP A 248 -12.47 -5.80 6.51
C TRP A 248 -11.36 -5.81 7.57
N ALA A 249 -11.70 -5.47 8.82
CA ALA A 249 -10.74 -5.49 9.92
C ALA A 249 -10.28 -6.92 10.24
N ASN A 250 -11.14 -7.93 10.01
CA ASN A 250 -10.78 -9.33 10.14
C ASN A 250 -9.83 -9.76 9.02
N HIS A 251 -10.07 -9.34 7.77
CA HIS A 251 -9.14 -9.58 6.67
C HIS A 251 -7.76 -8.97 6.91
N VAL A 252 -7.69 -7.76 7.50
CA VAL A 252 -6.39 -7.19 7.90
C VAL A 252 -5.71 -8.09 8.94
N ARG A 253 -6.46 -8.60 9.94
CA ARG A 253 -5.93 -9.53 10.94
C ARG A 253 -5.39 -10.80 10.29
N ASP A 254 -6.13 -11.38 9.36
CA ASP A 254 -5.75 -12.58 8.61
C ASP A 254 -4.45 -12.37 7.83
N GLY A 255 -4.34 -11.25 7.12
CA GLY A 255 -3.12 -10.90 6.38
C GLY A 255 -1.91 -10.65 7.28
N VAL A 256 -2.08 -9.92 8.40
CA VAL A 256 -1.02 -9.69 9.40
C VAL A 256 -0.55 -11.03 9.97
N ALA A 257 -1.48 -11.86 10.45
CA ALA A 257 -1.14 -13.16 11.01
C ALA A 257 -0.43 -14.05 9.98
N ALA A 258 -0.88 -14.04 8.73
CA ALA A 258 -0.23 -14.76 7.63
C ALA A 258 1.22 -14.31 7.40
N ILE A 259 1.53 -13.02 7.48
CA ILE A 259 2.91 -12.54 7.31
C ILE A 259 3.77 -12.92 8.52
N LEU A 260 3.28 -12.65 9.74
CA LEU A 260 4.07 -12.84 10.96
C LEU A 260 4.41 -14.32 11.20
N GLN A 261 3.49 -15.24 10.90
CA GLN A 261 3.71 -16.67 11.08
C GLN A 261 4.65 -17.29 10.02
N ASN A 262 4.77 -16.65 8.84
CA ASN A 262 5.53 -17.20 7.72
C ASN A 262 6.98 -16.71 7.72
N ARG A 263 7.81 -17.36 6.90
CA ARG A 263 9.20 -16.94 6.65
C ARG A 263 9.20 -15.86 5.57
N VAL A 264 9.13 -14.61 6.01
CA VAL A 264 9.14 -13.41 5.16
C VAL A 264 10.33 -12.54 5.56
N ALA A 265 10.79 -11.68 4.64
CA ALA A 265 11.83 -10.69 4.91
C ALA A 265 11.50 -9.83 6.14
N PRO A 266 12.50 -9.44 6.96
CA PRO A 266 12.27 -8.64 8.18
C PRO A 266 11.52 -7.32 7.91
N ALA A 267 11.81 -6.65 6.80
CA ALA A 267 11.13 -5.40 6.44
C ALA A 267 9.60 -5.57 6.32
N GLU A 268 9.15 -6.64 5.68
CA GLU A 268 7.71 -6.92 5.51
C GLU A 268 7.05 -7.35 6.83
N LYS A 269 7.78 -8.05 7.71
CA LYS A 269 7.29 -8.37 9.06
C LYS A 269 7.10 -7.12 9.89
N PHE A 270 8.06 -6.20 9.83
CA PHE A 270 7.96 -4.92 10.51
C PHE A 270 6.81 -4.08 9.96
N GLU A 271 6.64 -4.03 8.63
CA GLU A 271 5.52 -3.35 8.00
C GLU A 271 4.16 -3.91 8.46
N ALA A 272 4.05 -5.24 8.65
CA ALA A 272 2.87 -5.85 9.23
C ALA A 272 2.63 -5.44 10.70
N LEU A 273 3.68 -5.17 11.47
CA LEU A 273 3.55 -4.60 12.82
C LEU A 273 3.07 -3.14 12.79
N ILE A 274 3.54 -2.32 11.84
CA ILE A 274 3.02 -0.96 11.64
C ILE A 274 1.51 -1.01 11.38
N LEU A 275 1.09 -1.88 10.47
CA LEU A 275 -0.33 -2.05 10.17
C LEU A 275 -1.12 -2.57 11.38
N ALA A 276 -0.58 -3.52 12.14
CA ALA A 276 -1.20 -4.02 13.36
C ALA A 276 -1.36 -2.90 14.42
N GLU A 277 -0.35 -2.05 14.59
CA GLU A 277 -0.38 -0.92 15.52
C GLU A 277 -1.52 0.04 15.17
N SER A 278 -1.65 0.37 13.88
CA SER A 278 -2.70 1.21 13.34
C SER A 278 -4.08 0.60 13.58
N MET A 279 -4.24 -0.69 13.27
CA MET A 279 -5.51 -1.40 13.48
C MET A 279 -5.94 -1.41 14.94
N VAL A 280 -5.00 -1.63 15.87
CA VAL A 280 -5.30 -1.56 17.31
C VAL A 280 -5.69 -0.14 17.74
N SER A 281 -5.04 0.90 17.18
CA SER A 281 -5.44 2.30 17.42
C SER A 281 -6.87 2.59 16.95
N ILE A 282 -7.30 1.98 15.84
CA ILE A 282 -8.61 2.22 15.24
C ILE A 282 -9.72 1.44 15.96
N MET A 283 -9.49 0.13 16.14
CA MET A 283 -10.49 -0.85 16.57
C MET A 283 -10.43 -1.16 18.06
N GLY A 284 -9.40 -0.68 18.76
CA GLY A 284 -9.11 -1.02 20.15
C GLY A 284 -8.30 -2.31 20.28
N GLU A 285 -7.80 -2.55 21.50
CA GLU A 285 -6.89 -3.66 21.81
C GLU A 285 -7.52 -5.04 21.62
N GLY A 286 -8.84 -5.14 21.82
CA GLY A 286 -9.61 -6.36 21.58
C GLY A 286 -9.52 -6.86 20.14
N TRP A 287 -9.14 -6.02 19.17
CA TRP A 287 -8.91 -6.44 17.79
C TRP A 287 -7.84 -7.52 17.65
N LEU A 288 -6.86 -7.60 18.56
CA LEU A 288 -5.83 -8.66 18.54
C LEU A 288 -6.39 -10.06 18.80
N ILE A 289 -7.63 -10.14 19.32
CA ILE A 289 -8.32 -11.39 19.59
C ILE A 289 -9.48 -11.53 18.61
N GLY A 290 -9.44 -12.56 17.77
CA GLY A 290 -10.50 -12.85 16.83
C GLY A 290 -10.15 -14.02 15.93
N GLN A 291 -11.19 -14.63 15.35
CA GLN A 291 -10.99 -15.75 14.45
C GLN A 291 -10.09 -15.35 13.28
N ILE A 292 -9.15 -16.23 12.95
CA ILE A 292 -8.25 -16.08 11.81
C ILE A 292 -8.64 -17.08 10.74
N ASN A 293 -8.88 -16.59 9.53
CA ASN A 293 -9.24 -17.38 8.36
C ASN A 293 -8.11 -17.32 7.33
N LEU A 294 -7.25 -18.33 7.34
CA LEU A 294 -6.15 -18.41 6.39
C LEU A 294 -6.49 -19.34 5.22
N PRO A 295 -6.12 -18.97 3.97
CA PRO A 295 -6.24 -19.86 2.84
C PRO A 295 -5.47 -21.17 3.09
N ASN A 296 -6.09 -22.31 2.80
CA ASN A 296 -5.50 -23.65 2.90
C ASN A 296 -5.20 -24.16 4.32
N VAL A 297 -5.84 -23.60 5.35
CA VAL A 297 -5.80 -24.15 6.72
C VAL A 297 -7.19 -24.69 7.06
N GLU A 298 -7.31 -26.01 7.20
CA GLU A 298 -8.59 -26.68 7.52
C GLU A 298 -8.92 -26.62 9.01
N ASP A 299 -7.89 -26.62 9.87
CA ASP A 299 -8.07 -26.56 11.32
C ASP A 299 -8.35 -25.13 11.79
N PRO A 300 -9.30 -24.95 12.74
CA PRO A 300 -9.58 -23.63 13.29
C PRO A 300 -8.35 -23.08 14.01
N ILE A 301 -7.87 -21.93 13.55
CA ILE A 301 -6.79 -21.20 14.21
C ILE A 301 -7.35 -20.58 15.50
N PRO A 302 -6.67 -20.74 16.64
CA PRO A 302 -7.07 -20.11 17.90
C PRO A 302 -7.20 -18.58 17.77
N ALA A 303 -8.24 -18.01 18.39
CA ALA A 303 -8.56 -16.59 18.26
C ALA A 303 -7.49 -15.64 18.84
N ASP A 304 -6.67 -16.14 19.75
CA ASP A 304 -5.53 -15.46 20.38
C ASP A 304 -4.24 -15.55 19.55
N ARG A 305 -4.27 -16.26 18.40
CA ARG A 305 -3.06 -16.47 17.60
C ARG A 305 -2.45 -15.17 17.09
N CYS A 306 -3.28 -14.18 16.71
CA CYS A 306 -2.81 -12.88 16.24
C CYS A 306 -2.07 -12.14 17.36
N LEU A 307 -2.67 -12.07 18.55
CA LEU A 307 -2.05 -11.52 19.76
C LEU A 307 -0.66 -12.12 20.02
N LEU A 308 -0.54 -13.45 20.02
CA LEU A 308 0.73 -14.12 20.26
C LEU A 308 1.77 -13.82 19.16
N LEU A 309 1.36 -13.80 17.89
CA LEU A 309 2.26 -13.49 16.78
C LEU A 309 2.76 -12.05 16.83
N VAL A 310 1.89 -11.10 17.15
CA VAL A 310 2.24 -9.67 17.29
C VAL A 310 3.17 -9.47 18.47
N LEU A 311 2.91 -10.10 19.62
CA LEU A 311 3.78 -10.01 20.80
C LEU A 311 5.18 -10.57 20.50
N GLU A 312 5.27 -11.80 19.99
CA GLU A 312 6.56 -12.43 19.72
C GLU A 312 7.36 -11.69 18.64
N SER A 313 6.68 -11.21 17.60
CA SER A 313 7.34 -10.43 16.54
C SER A 313 7.80 -9.08 17.08
N SER A 314 6.99 -8.39 17.88
CA SER A 314 7.38 -7.12 18.52
C SER A 314 8.57 -7.32 19.46
N ARG A 315 8.59 -8.39 20.25
CA ARG A 315 9.72 -8.73 21.14
C ARG A 315 11.02 -8.91 20.36
N VAL A 316 10.98 -9.64 19.24
CA VAL A 316 12.16 -9.85 18.38
C VAL A 316 12.64 -8.52 17.80
N GLU A 317 11.74 -7.70 17.26
CA GLU A 317 12.09 -6.39 16.68
C GLU A 317 12.62 -5.43 17.75
N VAL A 318 12.04 -5.40 18.96
CA VAL A 318 12.57 -4.63 20.10
C VAL A 318 14.01 -5.04 20.41
N ALA A 319 14.30 -6.33 20.51
CA ALA A 319 15.65 -6.80 20.81
C ALA A 319 16.66 -6.42 19.71
N VAL A 320 16.29 -6.59 18.44
CA VAL A 320 17.15 -6.23 17.31
C VAL A 320 17.37 -4.72 17.26
N LEU A 321 16.30 -3.92 17.31
CA LEU A 321 16.37 -2.47 17.18
C LEU A 321 17.12 -1.83 18.35
N LEU A 322 16.88 -2.25 19.60
CA LEU A 322 17.61 -1.71 20.75
C LEU A 322 19.09 -2.05 20.69
N ASN A 323 19.45 -3.28 20.30
CA ASN A 323 20.84 -3.67 20.12
C ASN A 323 21.51 -2.85 19.00
N GLU A 324 20.84 -2.65 17.87
CA GLU A 324 21.35 -1.82 16.79
C GLU A 324 21.49 -0.33 17.17
N ILE A 325 20.56 0.20 17.96
CA ILE A 325 20.63 1.57 18.48
C ILE A 325 21.80 1.69 19.47
N ALA A 326 21.94 0.75 20.41
CA ALA A 326 23.06 0.71 21.36
C ALA A 326 24.40 0.69 20.62
N TYR A 327 24.58 -0.25 19.69
CA TYR A 327 25.79 -0.34 18.87
C TYR A 327 26.08 0.97 18.13
N SER A 328 25.06 1.56 17.50
CA SER A 328 25.21 2.80 16.72
C SER A 328 25.55 4.01 17.61
N LYS A 329 25.07 4.04 18.86
CA LYS A 329 25.31 5.14 19.80
C LYS A 329 26.63 5.00 20.57
N TYR A 330 27.02 3.78 20.94
CA TYR A 330 28.07 3.55 21.92
C TYR A 330 29.34 2.93 21.32
N GLU A 331 29.21 2.12 20.27
CA GLU A 331 30.33 1.35 19.71
C GLU A 331 30.79 1.84 18.33
N ALA A 332 29.89 2.38 17.51
CA ALA A 332 30.22 2.87 16.17
C ALA A 332 31.11 4.13 16.22
N SER A 333 32.20 4.14 15.44
CA SER A 333 33.06 5.32 15.32
C SER A 333 32.27 6.49 14.70
N ASN A 334 32.21 7.63 15.42
CA ASN A 334 31.49 8.87 15.07
C ASN A 334 31.83 9.46 13.69
N SER A 335 31.39 8.85 12.59
CA SER A 335 31.55 9.41 11.24
C SER A 335 30.22 9.43 10.50
N SER A 336 29.79 10.66 10.15
CA SER A 336 28.76 11.07 9.17
C SER A 336 27.31 11.28 9.65
N SER A 337 26.63 12.22 8.99
CA SER A 337 25.21 12.57 9.15
C SER A 337 24.24 11.44 8.77
N SER A 338 24.66 10.51 7.90
CA SER A 338 23.86 9.32 7.55
C SER A 338 23.67 8.36 8.74
N SER A 339 24.53 8.43 9.77
CA SER A 339 24.34 7.68 11.01
C SER A 339 23.14 8.19 11.81
N ALA A 340 22.89 9.51 11.81
CA ALA A 340 21.83 10.12 12.61
C ALA A 340 20.42 9.87 12.02
N GLU A 341 20.27 9.93 10.70
CA GLU A 341 19.02 9.58 10.02
C GLU A 341 18.70 8.08 10.17
N SER A 342 19.73 7.23 10.12
CA SER A 342 19.56 5.80 10.37
C SER A 342 19.14 5.51 11.82
N ILE A 343 19.68 6.22 12.80
CA ILE A 343 19.28 6.08 14.21
C ILE A 343 17.83 6.56 14.41
N ASN A 344 17.45 7.72 13.87
CA ASN A 344 16.09 8.24 13.97
C ASN A 344 15.05 7.27 13.39
N SER A 345 15.33 6.71 12.21
CA SER A 345 14.45 5.69 11.63
C SER A 345 14.29 4.47 12.54
N LYS A 346 15.37 3.99 13.16
CA LYS A 346 15.32 2.87 14.12
C LYS A 346 14.57 3.23 15.41
N GLN A 347 14.74 4.45 15.92
CA GLN A 347 14.00 4.97 17.08
C GLN A 347 12.50 5.05 16.80
N GLN A 348 12.10 5.49 15.61
CA GLN A 348 10.69 5.48 15.20
C GLN A 348 10.14 4.06 15.19
N LYS A 349 10.89 3.11 14.61
CA LYS A 349 10.49 1.70 14.57
C LYS A 349 10.34 1.09 15.97
N VAL A 350 11.29 1.31 16.87
CA VAL A 350 11.19 0.73 18.22
C VAL A 350 10.02 1.34 19.00
N THR A 351 9.69 2.61 18.76
CA THR A 351 8.53 3.27 19.35
C THR A 351 7.21 2.61 18.92
N ILE A 352 7.09 2.20 17.66
CA ILE A 352 5.91 1.48 17.16
C ILE A 352 5.80 0.11 17.86
N ALA A 353 6.91 -0.63 17.97
CA ALA A 353 6.93 -1.90 18.67
C ALA A 353 6.60 -1.76 20.16
N PHE A 354 7.12 -0.72 20.84
CA PHE A 354 6.76 -0.40 22.21
C PHE A 354 5.28 -0.06 22.36
N SER A 355 4.70 0.71 21.43
CA SER A 355 3.26 1.02 21.46
C SER A 355 2.41 -0.25 21.39
N LEU A 356 2.76 -1.20 20.53
CA LEU A 356 2.10 -2.51 20.46
C LEU A 356 2.19 -3.27 21.79
N VAL A 357 3.37 -3.29 22.41
CA VAL A 357 3.57 -3.95 23.72
C VAL A 357 2.73 -3.26 24.80
N GLU A 358 2.70 -1.92 24.87
CA GLU A 358 1.86 -1.16 25.81
C GLU A 358 0.36 -1.47 25.61
N LYS A 359 -0.10 -1.55 24.37
CA LYS A 359 -1.49 -1.93 24.04
C LYS A 359 -1.79 -3.37 24.44
N ILE A 360 -0.84 -4.29 24.30
CA ILE A 360 -0.98 -5.67 24.78
C ILE A 360 -1.04 -5.71 26.31
N ILE A 361 -0.22 -4.92 27.01
CA ILE A 361 -0.29 -4.77 28.47
C ILE A 361 -1.69 -4.29 28.87
N LYS A 362 -2.20 -3.23 28.24
CA LYS A 362 -3.54 -2.71 28.50
C LYS A 362 -4.64 -3.74 28.22
N LEU A 363 -4.50 -4.55 27.16
CA LEU A 363 -5.45 -5.63 26.85
C LEU A 363 -5.55 -6.63 27.99
N ILE A 364 -4.41 -7.13 28.49
CA ILE A 364 -4.40 -8.16 29.54
C ILE A 364 -4.89 -7.62 30.88
N SER A 365 -4.63 -6.34 31.18
CA SER A 365 -5.14 -5.68 32.39
C SER A 365 -6.66 -5.63 32.43
N ASN A 366 -7.29 -5.25 31.31
CA ASN A 366 -8.75 -5.16 31.21
C ASN A 366 -9.44 -6.53 31.31
N ILE A 367 -8.75 -7.61 30.89
CA ILE A 367 -9.30 -8.97 30.96
C ILE A 367 -9.37 -9.45 32.43
N GLY A 368 -8.43 -9.04 33.27
CA GLY A 368 -8.43 -9.38 34.70
C GLY A 368 -9.59 -8.76 35.50
N GLU A 369 -10.18 -7.68 35.01
CA GLU A 369 -11.30 -6.99 35.69
C GLU A 369 -12.68 -7.57 35.32
N THR A 370 -12.79 -8.33 34.24
CA THR A 370 -14.07 -8.82 33.70
C THR A 370 -14.32 -10.27 34.14
N GLU A 371 -14.30 -10.54 35.44
CA GLU A 371 -14.69 -11.83 36.01
C GLU A 371 -16.23 -12.02 35.90
N GLY A 372 -16.71 -12.72 34.85
CA GLY A 372 -18.14 -13.07 34.80
C GLY A 372 -18.67 -13.70 33.52
N ALA A 373 -17.99 -13.61 32.38
CA ALA A 373 -18.35 -14.28 31.15
C ALA A 373 -17.07 -14.72 30.42
N GLY A 374 -17.05 -15.94 29.89
CA GLY A 374 -15.87 -16.64 29.38
C GLY A 374 -14.77 -15.72 28.81
N SER A 375 -13.66 -15.63 29.54
CA SER A 375 -12.47 -14.90 29.12
C SER A 375 -12.12 -15.30 27.67
N PRO A 376 -11.93 -14.33 26.76
CA PRO A 376 -11.57 -14.62 25.38
C PRO A 376 -10.15 -15.20 25.25
N ILE A 377 -9.36 -15.18 26.33
CA ILE A 377 -8.01 -15.75 26.44
C ILE A 377 -8.02 -16.90 27.45
N ASP A 378 -7.51 -18.07 27.05
CA ASP A 378 -7.31 -19.18 28.00
C ASP A 378 -6.09 -18.93 28.91
N GLU A 379 -6.04 -19.62 30.05
CA GLU A 379 -4.98 -19.49 31.05
C GLU A 379 -3.58 -19.81 30.49
N GLY A 380 -3.49 -20.76 29.55
CA GLY A 380 -2.25 -21.12 28.88
C GLY A 380 -1.73 -20.00 27.99
N THR A 381 -2.62 -19.31 27.28
CA THR A 381 -2.28 -18.13 26.48
C THR A 381 -1.92 -16.94 27.35
N PHE A 382 -2.65 -16.70 28.44
CA PHE A 382 -2.28 -15.66 29.40
C PHE A 382 -0.86 -15.86 29.93
N THR A 383 -0.50 -17.09 30.30
CA THR A 383 0.86 -17.45 30.73
C THR A 383 1.91 -17.16 29.66
N LYS A 384 1.62 -17.48 28.38
CA LYS A 384 2.53 -17.16 27.26
C LYS A 384 2.71 -15.66 27.08
N VAL A 385 1.63 -14.88 27.17
CA VAL A 385 1.68 -13.42 27.06
C VAL A 385 2.53 -12.82 28.17
N ILE A 386 2.28 -13.20 29.43
CA ILE A 386 3.09 -12.74 30.58
C ILE A 386 4.56 -13.11 30.42
N LYS A 387 4.85 -14.32 29.93
CA LYS A 387 6.24 -14.73 29.65
C LYS A 387 6.88 -13.85 28.58
N GLY A 388 6.21 -13.63 27.44
CA GLY A 388 6.72 -12.79 26.36
C GLY A 388 6.92 -11.33 26.79
N LEU A 389 6.03 -10.80 27.63
CA LEU A 389 6.17 -9.46 28.22
C LEU A 389 7.38 -9.39 29.15
N ASN A 390 7.55 -10.34 30.07
CA ASN A 390 8.73 -10.39 30.96
C ASN A 390 10.05 -10.44 30.17
N GLU A 391 10.11 -11.26 29.11
CA GLU A 391 11.27 -11.33 28.23
C GLU A 391 11.53 -9.99 27.52
N THR A 392 10.49 -9.34 27.01
CA THR A 392 10.60 -8.02 26.36
C THR A 392 11.10 -6.96 27.33
N ILE A 393 10.53 -6.88 28.53
CA ILE A 393 10.93 -5.93 29.57
C ILE A 393 12.35 -6.22 30.06
N GLY A 394 12.75 -7.49 30.15
CA GLY A 394 14.13 -7.87 30.45
C GLY A 394 15.15 -7.27 29.47
N VAL A 395 14.85 -7.33 28.16
CA VAL A 395 15.68 -6.73 27.09
C VAL A 395 15.72 -5.20 27.21
N VAL A 396 14.58 -4.57 27.48
CA VAL A 396 14.51 -3.10 27.65
C VAL A 396 15.32 -2.65 28.88
N LEU A 397 15.28 -3.41 29.98
CA LEU A 397 16.09 -3.15 31.17
C LEU A 397 17.59 -3.33 30.90
N GLU A 398 17.97 -4.31 30.07
CA GLU A 398 19.37 -4.49 29.63
C GLU A 398 19.85 -3.31 28.80
N TYR A 399 19.01 -2.80 27.88
CA TYR A 399 19.31 -1.58 27.14
C TYR A 399 19.48 -0.35 28.05
N LEU A 400 18.63 -0.20 29.06
CA LEU A 400 18.74 0.90 30.03
C LEU A 400 20.00 0.76 30.91
N GLN A 401 20.38 -0.46 31.28
CA GLN A 401 21.62 -0.73 32.01
C GLN A 401 22.85 -0.39 31.16
N ASP A 402 22.85 -0.77 29.89
CA ASP A 402 23.94 -0.43 28.96
C ASP A 402 24.09 1.09 28.79
N ALA A 403 22.97 1.80 28.63
CA ALA A 403 22.96 3.27 28.58
C ALA A 403 23.50 3.91 29.87
N LYS A 404 23.16 3.36 31.05
CA LYS A 404 23.68 3.78 32.35
C LYS A 404 25.19 3.59 32.46
N GLU A 405 25.70 2.44 32.02
CA GLU A 405 27.14 2.12 32.02
C GLU A 405 27.94 3.06 31.10
N HIS A 406 27.35 3.45 29.98
CA HIS A 406 27.91 4.44 29.05
C HIS A 406 27.64 5.90 29.45
N GLY A 407 27.01 6.16 30.60
CA GLY A 407 26.75 7.50 31.13
C GLY A 407 25.73 8.33 30.34
N GLN A 408 24.95 7.69 29.47
CA GLN A 408 23.95 8.35 28.64
C GLN A 408 22.66 8.54 29.44
N LYS A 409 22.05 9.72 29.35
CA LYS A 409 20.82 10.04 30.10
C LYS A 409 19.76 10.74 29.27
N ARG A 410 20.07 11.03 28.00
CA ARG A 410 19.19 11.78 27.10
C ARG A 410 18.93 10.97 25.84
N GLY A 411 17.66 10.89 25.46
CA GLY A 411 17.24 10.17 24.27
C GLY A 411 15.77 9.81 24.31
N ASN A 412 15.04 10.07 23.23
CA ASN A 412 13.62 9.75 23.12
C ASN A 412 13.37 8.23 23.24
N ASP A 413 14.31 7.42 22.76
CA ASP A 413 14.31 5.96 22.94
C ASP A 413 14.52 5.52 24.39
N LEU A 414 15.35 6.22 25.17
CA LEU A 414 15.53 5.94 26.60
C LEU A 414 14.26 6.31 27.37
N LEU A 415 13.67 7.46 27.07
CA LEU A 415 12.43 7.90 27.69
C LEU A 415 11.27 6.94 27.37
N ALA A 416 11.15 6.53 26.11
CA ALA A 416 10.16 5.53 25.68
C ALA A 416 10.40 4.17 26.36
N SER A 417 11.66 3.76 26.55
CA SER A 417 12.02 2.54 27.28
C SER A 417 11.58 2.60 28.75
N VAL A 418 11.84 3.72 29.43
CA VAL A 418 11.39 3.94 30.82
C VAL A 418 9.87 3.94 30.91
N ARG A 419 9.17 4.57 29.95
CA ARG A 419 7.70 4.58 29.87
C ARG A 419 7.12 3.17 29.75
N LEU A 420 7.66 2.36 28.84
CA LEU A 420 7.21 0.99 28.64
C LEU A 420 7.41 0.14 29.91
N VAL A 421 8.59 0.23 30.55
CA VAL A 421 8.86 -0.45 31.82
C VAL A 421 7.88 0.00 32.89
N GLY A 422 7.66 1.30 33.03
CA GLY A 422 6.69 1.86 33.99
C GLY A 422 5.27 1.36 33.74
N SER A 423 4.84 1.31 32.48
CA SER A 423 3.52 0.78 32.10
C SER A 423 3.37 -0.70 32.47
N TYR A 424 4.42 -1.50 32.33
CA TYR A 424 4.36 -2.90 32.73
C TYR A 424 4.34 -3.08 34.26
N LEU A 425 5.12 -2.27 34.99
CA LEU A 425 5.20 -2.36 36.45
C LEU A 425 3.94 -1.89 37.17
N ALA A 426 3.14 -1.02 36.53
CA ALA A 426 1.81 -0.69 37.02
C ALA A 426 0.94 -1.95 37.18
N GLU A 427 1.13 -2.94 36.30
CA GLU A 427 0.35 -4.18 36.25
C GLU A 427 1.04 -5.34 36.96
N ALA A 428 2.38 -5.37 36.93
CA ALA A 428 3.22 -6.42 37.51
C ALA A 428 4.31 -5.84 38.43
N PRO A 429 3.97 -5.31 39.62
CA PRO A 429 4.88 -4.51 40.45
C PRO A 429 6.07 -5.29 41.04
N VAL A 430 5.99 -6.62 41.07
CA VAL A 430 7.06 -7.51 41.55
C VAL A 430 7.90 -8.10 40.42
N ALA A 431 7.57 -7.82 39.16
CA ALA A 431 8.36 -8.29 38.03
C ALA A 431 9.75 -7.62 38.04
N CYS A 432 10.80 -8.38 37.73
CA CYS A 432 12.18 -7.88 37.61
C CYS A 432 12.70 -7.08 38.83
N GLU A 433 12.24 -7.40 40.04
CA GLU A 433 12.46 -6.60 41.27
C GLU A 433 13.92 -6.20 41.50
N GLU A 434 14.86 -7.13 41.35
CA GLU A 434 16.30 -6.87 41.55
C GLU A 434 16.84 -5.83 40.53
N LYS A 435 16.67 -6.09 39.23
CA LYS A 435 17.12 -5.19 38.15
C LYS A 435 16.49 -3.80 38.28
N ILE A 436 15.21 -3.72 38.63
CA ILE A 436 14.52 -2.42 38.78
C ILE A 436 15.05 -1.65 39.98
N LYS A 437 15.28 -2.30 41.13
CA LYS A 437 15.89 -1.63 42.29
C LYS A 437 17.26 -1.03 41.96
N GLU A 438 18.06 -1.73 41.16
CA GLU A 438 19.38 -1.27 40.72
C GLU A 438 19.33 -0.12 39.70
N LEU A 439 18.30 -0.12 38.85
CA LEU A 439 18.12 0.85 37.76
C LEU A 439 17.24 2.05 38.11
N LEU A 440 16.43 1.98 39.17
CA LEU A 440 15.40 2.98 39.48
C LEU A 440 15.95 4.41 39.52
N GLY A 441 17.07 4.62 40.22
CA GLY A 441 17.70 5.94 40.32
C GLY A 441 18.19 6.46 38.96
N TYR A 442 18.59 5.57 38.05
CA TYR A 442 18.96 5.94 36.68
C TYR A 442 17.73 6.24 35.84
N MET A 443 16.70 5.39 35.88
CA MET A 443 15.44 5.57 35.14
C MET A 443 14.78 6.92 35.45
N LEU A 444 14.78 7.33 36.72
CA LEU A 444 14.26 8.64 37.16
C LEU A 444 15.12 9.84 36.70
N SER A 445 16.32 9.59 36.20
CA SER A 445 17.24 10.62 35.69
C SER A 445 17.28 10.73 34.18
N VAL A 446 16.54 9.87 33.46
CA VAL A 446 16.44 9.89 32.00
C VAL A 446 15.58 11.09 31.56
N GLU A 447 16.04 11.81 30.54
CA GLU A 447 15.40 12.99 29.94
C GLU A 447 15.15 12.76 28.43
N GLY A 448 14.09 13.34 27.88
CA GLY A 448 13.87 13.40 26.42
C GLY A 448 14.91 14.27 25.69
N GLU A 449 15.04 14.14 24.36
CA GLU A 449 15.99 14.99 23.61
C GLU A 449 15.61 16.48 23.63
N ASP A 450 14.30 16.77 23.61
CA ASP A 450 13.74 18.13 23.59
C ASP A 450 13.27 18.64 24.97
N GLU A 451 13.49 17.88 26.05
CA GLU A 451 13.16 18.34 27.40
C GLU A 451 14.15 19.42 27.85
N SER A 452 13.78 20.69 27.68
CA SER A 452 14.47 21.78 28.36
C SER A 452 14.30 21.60 29.87
N ARG A 453 15.40 21.50 30.62
CA ARG A 453 15.37 21.50 32.08
C ARG A 453 14.67 22.75 32.59
N LEU A 454 13.39 22.65 32.88
CA LEU A 454 12.60 23.74 33.44
C LEU A 454 12.74 23.78 34.96
N TRP A 455 13.92 23.44 35.51
CA TRP A 455 14.17 23.52 36.96
C TRP A 455 15.65 23.83 37.24
N THR A 456 16.03 25.10 37.03
CA THR A 456 17.00 25.79 37.88
C THR A 456 16.34 27.04 38.45
N ALA A 457 15.46 26.85 39.43
CA ALA A 457 15.10 27.88 40.39
C ALA A 457 14.51 27.22 41.65
N LEU A 458 15.28 27.38 42.74
CA LEU A 458 15.02 27.09 44.16
C LEU A 458 15.37 25.68 44.65
#